data_AF-A0A935VUD5-F1
#
_entry.id   AF-A0A935VUD5-F1
#
_cell.length_a   1.000
_cell.length_b   1.000
_cell.length_c   1.000
_cell.angle_alpha   90.00
_cell.angle_beta   90.00
_cell.angle_gamma   90.00
#
_symmetry.space_group_name_H-M   'P 1'
#
loop_
_entity.id
_entity.type
_entity.pdbx_description
1 polymer ?
#
loop_
_entity_poly.entity_id
_entity_poly.type
_entity_poly.pdbx_seq_one_letter_code
_entity_poly.pdbx_strand_id
1 'polypeptide(L)'
;MATRLNRPPPQCDPSISREQTDSTLATLLGRVSTAVRYYMPDDAARQTRLEALLIDRMQHAPTPGQRITYYRAFLGLASSDNARNALKQILAGPLKGNPKVTPTAPLDNDGLPTLRTKDKFDIVTRLMILGDADAPRLLAQLEKTETSDEARRYAYAARAGLAMPENKAKYWNDFVSNKDISESWIEAAFVPFNATSHADLTLPYLERALAELPSLKRGRKIFFINGWLGAFIGGQRSEAALAIINKFLADNPNLDKDLRLKILENSDLIERAVKIQGKFKNG
;
A
#
# COMPACT_ATOMS: atom_id res chain seq x y z
N MET A 1 40.27 36.64 -21.24
CA MET A 1 40.38 35.31 -20.62
C MET A 1 39.34 35.20 -19.52
N ALA A 2 38.21 34.56 -19.79
CA ALA A 2 37.12 34.39 -18.84
C ALA A 2 37.10 32.94 -18.33
N THR A 3 37.53 32.73 -17.10
CA THR A 3 37.59 31.42 -16.46
C THR A 3 36.18 30.98 -16.08
N ARG A 4 35.65 29.98 -16.80
CA ARG A 4 34.38 29.32 -16.45
C ARG A 4 34.58 28.53 -15.15
N LEU A 5 33.92 28.97 -14.09
CA LEU A 5 33.76 28.18 -12.86
C LEU A 5 32.83 27.00 -13.16
N ASN A 6 33.43 25.82 -13.24
CA ASN A 6 32.75 24.54 -13.38
C ASN A 6 32.03 24.22 -12.06
N ARG A 7 30.73 24.49 -11.97
CA ARG A 7 29.91 24.04 -10.82
C ARG A 7 29.64 22.54 -10.96
N PRO A 8 29.96 21.71 -9.96
CA PRO A 8 29.55 20.32 -9.96
C PRO A 8 28.00 20.22 -9.92
N PRO A 9 27.40 19.17 -10.50
CA PRO A 9 25.97 18.96 -10.46
C PRO A 9 25.50 18.83 -8.99
N PRO A 10 24.26 19.24 -8.68
CA PRO A 10 23.73 19.17 -7.33
C PRO A 10 23.75 17.71 -6.86
N GLN A 11 24.53 17.44 -5.81
CA GLN A 11 24.40 16.21 -5.04
C GLN A 11 23.00 16.19 -4.44
N CYS A 12 22.26 15.10 -4.67
CA CYS A 12 21.01 14.82 -3.97
C CYS A 12 21.33 14.70 -2.47
N ASP A 13 21.15 15.78 -1.71
CA ASP A 13 21.22 15.75 -0.25
C ASP A 13 20.06 14.86 0.26
N PRO A 14 20.31 13.76 1.00
CA PRO A 14 19.24 12.93 1.52
C PRO A 14 18.62 13.63 2.75
N SER A 15 17.82 14.67 2.51
CA SER A 15 17.14 15.45 3.56
C SER A 15 16.35 14.56 4.54
N ILE A 16 15.79 13.44 4.05
CA ILE A 16 15.09 12.43 4.84
C ILE A 16 15.99 11.83 5.94
N SER A 17 17.28 11.65 5.65
CA SER A 17 18.26 11.07 6.58
C SER A 17 18.72 12.03 7.68
N ARG A 18 18.43 13.32 7.55
CA ARG A 18 18.85 14.40 8.46
C ARG A 18 17.67 15.06 9.18
N GLU A 19 16.44 14.72 8.82
CA GLU A 19 15.23 15.27 9.43
C GLU A 19 15.09 14.83 10.89
N GLN A 20 14.94 15.81 11.78
CA GLN A 20 14.82 15.56 13.23
C GLN A 20 13.38 15.57 13.72
N THR A 21 12.44 16.12 12.94
CA THR A 21 11.04 16.25 13.35
C THR A 21 10.21 15.07 12.85
N ASP A 22 9.58 14.33 13.76
CA ASP A 22 8.79 13.14 13.45
C ASP A 22 7.67 13.41 12.42
N SER A 23 6.96 14.54 12.53
CA SER A 23 5.87 14.91 11.62
C SER A 23 6.36 15.28 10.22
N THR A 24 7.49 15.98 10.13
CA THR A 24 8.16 16.28 8.85
C THR A 24 8.65 15.00 8.19
N LEU A 25 9.28 14.10 8.96
CA LEU A 25 9.75 12.81 8.48
C LEU A 25 8.59 11.98 7.91
N ALA A 26 7.48 11.86 8.64
CA ALA A 26 6.30 11.14 8.17
C ALA A 26 5.75 11.73 6.86
N THR A 27 5.72 13.06 6.75
CA THR A 27 5.29 13.75 5.52
C THR A 27 6.22 13.46 4.34
N LEU A 28 7.54 13.50 4.55
CA LEU A 28 8.53 13.22 3.51
C LEU A 28 8.45 11.77 3.03
N LEU A 29 8.38 10.80 3.95
CA LEU A 29 8.24 9.39 3.62
C LEU A 29 6.90 9.09 2.92
N GLY A 30 5.83 9.79 3.29
CA GLY A 30 4.56 9.74 2.57
C GLY A 30 4.71 10.18 1.11
N ARG A 31 5.39 11.30 0.86
CA ARG A 31 5.67 11.80 -0.51
C ARG A 31 6.54 10.85 -1.31
N VAL A 32 7.59 10.29 -0.71
CA VAL A 32 8.41 9.24 -1.35
C VAL A 32 7.55 8.04 -1.71
N SER A 33 6.70 7.59 -0.80
CA SER A 33 5.81 6.45 -1.04
C SER A 33 4.86 6.70 -2.21
N THR A 34 4.27 7.90 -2.30
CA THR A 34 3.44 8.30 -3.44
C THR A 34 4.25 8.32 -4.74
N ALA A 35 5.44 8.91 -4.73
CA ALA A 35 6.28 9.00 -5.93
C ALA A 35 6.67 7.61 -6.47
N VAL A 36 7.12 6.71 -5.58
CA VAL A 36 7.51 5.35 -5.94
C VAL A 36 6.31 4.55 -6.48
N ARG A 37 5.13 4.67 -5.84
CA ARG A 37 3.95 3.90 -6.26
C ARG A 37 3.32 4.40 -7.56
N TYR A 38 3.21 5.72 -7.73
CA TYR A 38 2.36 6.29 -8.79
C TYR A 38 3.14 6.95 -9.93
N TYR A 39 4.30 7.53 -9.66
CA TYR A 39 4.95 8.44 -10.62
C TYR A 39 6.17 7.82 -11.28
N MET A 40 6.87 6.95 -10.57
CA MET A 40 8.11 6.37 -11.03
C MET A 40 7.88 5.05 -11.76
N PRO A 41 8.66 4.76 -12.82
CA PRO A 41 8.73 3.43 -13.38
C PRO A 41 9.36 2.47 -12.36
N ASP A 42 9.02 1.20 -12.50
CA ASP A 42 9.56 0.14 -11.65
C ASP A 42 11.08 0.01 -11.91
N ASP A 43 11.88 0.20 -10.87
CA ASP A 43 13.35 0.16 -10.92
C ASP A 43 13.85 -0.62 -9.71
N ALA A 44 14.30 -1.86 -9.96
CA ALA A 44 14.72 -2.77 -8.90
C ALA A 44 15.91 -2.22 -8.08
N ALA A 45 16.88 -1.57 -8.72
CA ALA A 45 18.06 -1.05 -8.03
C ALA A 45 17.71 0.15 -7.13
N ARG A 46 16.78 1.01 -7.56
CA ARG A 46 16.24 2.09 -6.72
C ARG A 46 15.42 1.54 -5.56
N GLN A 47 14.57 0.54 -5.85
CA GLN A 47 13.74 -0.12 -4.85
C GLN A 47 14.61 -0.75 -3.74
N THR A 48 15.63 -1.53 -4.11
CA THR A 48 16.55 -2.15 -3.14
C THR A 48 17.30 -1.11 -2.31
N ARG A 49 17.77 -0.02 -2.92
CA ARG A 49 18.45 1.07 -2.17
C ARG A 49 17.52 1.75 -1.18
N LEU A 50 16.27 2.01 -1.57
CA LEU A 50 15.27 2.61 -0.70
C LEU A 50 14.92 1.67 0.46
N GLU A 51 14.68 0.39 0.18
CA GLU A 51 14.41 -0.61 1.21
C GLU A 51 15.58 -0.75 2.19
N ALA A 52 16.82 -0.78 1.71
CA ALA A 52 18.01 -0.83 2.55
C ALA A 52 18.10 0.38 3.49
N LEU A 53 17.84 1.60 2.98
CA LEU A 53 17.78 2.80 3.81
C LEU A 53 16.68 2.70 4.88
N LEU A 54 15.48 2.24 4.51
CA LEU A 54 14.37 2.14 5.45
C LEU A 54 14.63 1.06 6.53
N ILE A 55 15.27 -0.05 6.15
CA ILE A 55 15.69 -1.11 7.07
C ILE A 55 16.75 -0.61 8.05
N ASP A 56 17.76 0.11 7.58
CA ASP A 56 18.77 0.76 8.43
C ASP A 56 18.10 1.72 9.43
N ARG A 57 17.25 2.61 8.91
CA ARG A 57 16.65 3.68 9.72
C ARG A 57 15.60 3.21 10.71
N MET A 58 14.84 2.15 10.41
CA MET A 58 13.90 1.60 11.40
C MET A 58 14.62 0.95 12.59
N GLN A 59 15.89 0.57 12.45
CA GLN A 59 16.71 0.00 13.54
C GLN A 59 17.49 1.09 14.29
N HIS A 60 18.10 2.03 13.55
CA HIS A 60 19.12 2.92 14.10
C HIS A 60 18.69 4.38 14.25
N ALA A 61 17.45 4.74 13.88
CA ALA A 61 17.01 6.13 14.08
C ALA A 61 17.01 6.52 15.58
N PRO A 62 17.39 7.78 15.91
CA PRO A 62 17.57 8.23 17.30
C PRO A 62 16.40 7.99 18.24
N THR A 63 15.17 8.19 17.76
CA THR A 63 13.96 8.09 18.60
C THR A 63 13.08 6.89 18.23
N PRO A 64 12.35 6.29 19.18
CA PRO A 64 11.35 5.27 18.89
C PRO A 64 10.27 5.76 17.89
N GLY A 65 9.90 7.05 17.95
CA GLY A 65 8.95 7.69 17.04
C GLY A 65 9.41 7.71 15.58
N GLN A 66 10.70 7.96 15.36
CA GLN A 66 11.30 7.88 14.03
C GLN A 66 11.39 6.42 13.56
N ARG A 67 11.82 5.49 14.44
CA ARG A 67 11.92 4.07 14.10
C ARG A 67 10.58 3.48 13.63
N ILE A 68 9.48 3.77 14.33
CA ILE A 68 8.14 3.33 13.89
C ILE A 68 7.70 4.01 12.58
N THR A 69 8.11 5.25 12.35
CA THR A 69 7.80 5.99 11.11
C THR A 69 8.52 5.39 9.90
N TYR A 70 9.79 5.04 10.04
CA TYR A 70 10.54 4.30 9.02
C TYR A 70 9.99 2.89 8.80
N TYR A 71 9.64 2.15 9.86
CA TYR A 71 9.00 0.83 9.75
C TYR A 71 7.71 0.89 8.93
N ARG A 72 6.84 1.87 9.17
CA ARG A 72 5.58 2.02 8.41
C ARG A 72 5.82 2.31 6.94
N ALA A 73 6.83 3.15 6.63
CA ALA A 73 7.23 3.41 5.25
C ALA A 73 7.80 2.14 4.60
N PHE A 74 8.67 1.41 5.31
CA PHE A 74 9.23 0.14 4.86
C PHE A 74 8.13 -0.87 4.54
N LEU A 75 7.22 -1.12 5.47
CA LEU A 75 6.10 -2.03 5.30
C LEU A 75 5.25 -1.71 4.06
N GLY A 76 5.01 -0.42 3.80
CA GLY A 76 4.26 0.02 2.63
C GLY A 76 5.00 -0.13 1.30
N LEU A 77 6.33 -0.13 1.32
CA LEU A 77 7.15 -0.11 0.11
C LEU A 77 7.85 -1.44 -0.19
N ALA A 78 8.07 -2.28 0.81
CA ALA A 78 8.75 -3.57 0.71
C ALA A 78 8.23 -4.41 -0.46
N SER A 79 9.08 -4.80 -1.39
CA SER A 79 8.71 -5.65 -2.53
C SER A 79 9.80 -6.63 -2.97
N SER A 80 11.06 -6.37 -2.64
CA SER A 80 12.15 -7.31 -2.95
C SER A 80 12.13 -8.57 -2.07
N ASP A 81 12.88 -9.60 -2.47
CA ASP A 81 13.11 -10.80 -1.64
C ASP A 81 13.75 -10.46 -0.30
N ASN A 82 14.71 -9.54 -0.28
CA ASN A 82 15.33 -9.08 0.96
C ASN A 82 14.31 -8.40 1.87
N ALA A 83 13.43 -7.56 1.32
CA ALA A 83 12.40 -6.90 2.08
C ALA A 83 11.33 -7.87 2.60
N ARG A 84 10.93 -8.87 1.81
CA ARG A 84 10.06 -9.97 2.26
C ARG A 84 10.67 -10.72 3.43
N ASN A 85 11.95 -11.06 3.33
CA ASN A 85 12.67 -11.74 4.41
C ASN A 85 12.78 -10.88 5.68
N ALA A 86 13.09 -9.58 5.53
CA ALA A 86 13.12 -8.66 6.66
C ALA A 86 11.73 -8.55 7.34
N LEU A 87 10.63 -8.48 6.58
CA LEU A 87 9.27 -8.51 7.13
C LEU A 87 9.00 -9.80 7.93
N LYS A 88 9.42 -10.97 7.41
CA LYS A 88 9.30 -12.25 8.12
C LYS A 88 10.12 -12.28 9.42
N GLN A 89 11.32 -11.70 9.42
CA GLN A 89 12.15 -11.56 10.63
C GLN A 89 11.49 -10.64 11.66
N ILE A 90 10.98 -9.48 11.24
CA ILE A 90 10.26 -8.55 12.12
C ILE A 90 9.05 -9.24 12.76
N LEU A 91 8.27 -10.00 11.98
CA LEU A 91 7.10 -10.73 12.47
C LEU A 91 7.47 -11.84 13.48
N ALA A 92 8.60 -12.52 13.28
CA ALA A 92 9.10 -13.52 14.22
C ALA A 92 9.51 -12.90 15.57
N GLY A 93 9.73 -11.57 15.60
CA GLY A 93 10.18 -10.83 16.77
C GLY A 93 11.68 -11.02 17.04
N PRO A 94 12.20 -10.44 18.14
CA PRO A 94 13.57 -10.66 18.59
C PRO A 94 13.90 -12.15 18.59
N LEU A 95 15.04 -12.54 18.01
CA LEU A 95 15.50 -13.93 17.94
C LEU A 95 15.72 -14.51 19.35
N LYS A 96 14.64 -14.88 20.03
CA LYS A 96 14.63 -15.80 21.17
C LYS A 96 14.02 -17.11 20.67
N GLY A 97 14.83 -17.87 19.93
CA GLY A 97 14.63 -19.30 19.77
C GLY A 97 13.66 -19.79 18.70
N ASN A 98 13.77 -19.34 17.44
CA ASN A 98 13.13 -20.06 16.32
C ASN A 98 14.16 -20.44 15.23
N PRO A 99 14.56 -21.72 15.11
CA PRO A 99 15.71 -22.14 14.29
C PRO A 99 15.39 -22.45 12.81
N LYS A 100 14.32 -21.89 12.22
CA LYS A 100 13.90 -22.23 10.84
C LYS A 100 13.78 -21.08 9.84
N VAL A 101 14.21 -19.89 10.19
CA VAL A 101 14.49 -18.86 9.18
C VAL A 101 16.00 -18.77 9.11
N THR A 102 16.58 -19.13 7.96
CA THR A 102 18.01 -18.95 7.70
C THR A 102 18.15 -17.56 7.08
N PRO A 103 18.45 -16.50 7.86
CA PRO A 103 18.61 -15.17 7.31
C PRO A 103 19.90 -15.10 6.48
N THR A 104 19.87 -14.36 5.38
CA THR A 104 21.07 -13.91 4.67
C THR A 104 21.84 -12.84 5.46
N ALA A 105 21.19 -12.17 6.43
CA ALA A 105 21.77 -11.45 7.57
C ALA A 105 20.69 -11.21 8.64
N PRO A 106 20.94 -11.42 9.95
CA PRO A 106 19.98 -11.13 11.02
C PRO A 106 19.77 -9.61 11.19
N LEU A 107 18.53 -9.16 11.43
CA LEU A 107 18.26 -7.81 11.93
C LEU A 107 18.72 -7.67 13.39
N ASP A 108 19.18 -6.47 13.77
CA ASP A 108 19.45 -6.13 15.16
C ASP A 108 18.13 -5.94 15.91
N ASN A 109 17.92 -6.74 16.96
CA ASN A 109 16.63 -6.85 17.63
C ASN A 109 16.39 -5.74 18.66
N ASP A 110 17.44 -5.10 19.17
CA ASP A 110 17.33 -4.10 20.25
C ASP A 110 16.73 -2.77 19.75
N GLY A 111 16.69 -2.56 18.42
CA GLY A 111 16.13 -1.36 17.79
C GLY A 111 14.71 -1.52 17.23
N LEU A 112 14.19 -2.74 17.09
CA LEU A 112 12.92 -2.98 16.38
C LEU A 112 11.70 -2.46 17.18
N PRO A 113 10.66 -1.93 16.49
CA PRO A 113 9.45 -1.49 17.15
C PRO A 113 8.67 -2.67 17.74
N THR A 114 8.11 -2.48 18.94
CA THR A 114 7.16 -3.43 19.53
C THR A 114 5.90 -3.53 18.66
N LEU A 115 5.63 -4.72 18.12
CA LEU A 115 4.48 -4.94 17.24
C LEU A 115 3.19 -5.12 18.03
N ARG A 116 2.16 -4.35 17.68
CA ARG A 116 0.78 -4.59 18.11
C ARG A 116 0.13 -5.62 17.18
N THR A 117 -1.02 -6.17 17.57
CA THR A 117 -1.81 -7.11 16.74
C THR A 117 -1.97 -6.63 15.30
N LYS A 118 -2.38 -5.37 15.11
CA LYS A 118 -2.55 -4.79 13.77
C LYS A 118 -1.23 -4.79 12.98
N ASP A 119 -0.11 -4.44 13.61
CA ASP A 119 1.18 -4.36 12.93
C ASP A 119 1.60 -5.75 12.41
N LYS A 120 1.33 -6.83 13.17
CA LYS A 120 1.56 -8.22 12.73
C LYS A 120 0.71 -8.60 11.51
N PHE A 121 -0.58 -8.27 11.52
CA PHE A 121 -1.45 -8.54 10.37
C PHE A 121 -1.11 -7.67 9.16
N ASP A 122 -0.66 -6.43 9.34
CA ASP A 122 -0.25 -5.59 8.22
C ASP A 122 0.99 -6.18 7.52
N ILE A 123 1.95 -6.75 8.28
CA ILE A 123 3.09 -7.50 7.71
C ILE A 123 2.59 -8.67 6.85
N VAL A 124 1.73 -9.52 7.41
CA VAL A 124 1.19 -10.68 6.68
C VAL A 124 0.38 -10.23 5.47
N THR A 125 -0.40 -9.16 5.58
CA THR A 125 -1.13 -8.57 4.46
C THR A 125 -0.20 -8.13 3.33
N ARG A 126 0.92 -7.48 3.65
CA ARG A 126 1.93 -7.11 2.65
C ARG A 126 2.53 -8.35 1.98
N LEU A 127 2.86 -9.39 2.75
CA LEU A 127 3.37 -10.66 2.21
C LEU A 127 2.34 -11.35 1.30
N MET A 128 1.05 -11.32 1.65
CA MET A 128 -0.04 -11.84 0.82
C MET A 128 -0.15 -11.09 -0.51
N ILE A 129 -0.06 -9.75 -0.48
CA ILE A 129 -0.04 -8.90 -1.68
C ILE A 129 1.16 -9.21 -2.57
N LEU A 130 2.31 -9.52 -1.97
CA LEU A 130 3.53 -9.84 -2.71
C LEU A 130 3.60 -11.30 -3.20
N GLY A 131 2.59 -12.11 -2.91
CA GLY A 131 2.58 -13.54 -3.26
C GLY A 131 3.65 -14.37 -2.55
N ASP A 132 4.10 -13.96 -1.36
CA ASP A 132 5.10 -14.73 -0.60
C ASP A 132 4.51 -16.08 -0.17
N ALA A 133 5.24 -17.17 -0.45
CA ALA A 133 4.78 -18.54 -0.20
C ALA A 133 4.54 -18.85 1.29
N ASP A 134 5.20 -18.15 2.21
CA ASP A 134 4.99 -18.32 3.65
C ASP A 134 3.74 -17.59 4.16
N ALA A 135 3.21 -16.62 3.42
CA ALA A 135 2.17 -15.71 3.91
C ALA A 135 0.90 -16.44 4.40
N PRO A 136 0.35 -17.46 3.70
CA PRO A 136 -0.81 -18.20 4.19
C PRO A 136 -0.52 -18.95 5.50
N ARG A 137 0.68 -19.53 5.64
CA ARG A 137 1.11 -20.24 6.84
C ARG A 137 1.27 -19.27 8.01
N LEU A 138 1.87 -18.10 7.77
CA LEU A 138 2.06 -17.05 8.79
C LEU A 138 0.71 -16.49 9.25
N LEU A 139 -0.24 -16.28 8.33
CA LEU A 139 -1.60 -15.89 8.68
C LEU A 139 -2.27 -16.90 9.60
N ALA A 140 -2.23 -18.19 9.23
CA ALA A 140 -2.81 -19.27 10.02
C ALA A 140 -2.15 -19.42 11.41
N GLN A 141 -0.89 -19.01 11.57
CA GLN A 141 -0.22 -18.96 12.87
C GLN A 141 -0.74 -17.79 13.71
N LEU A 142 -0.87 -16.59 13.12
CA LEU A 142 -1.41 -15.42 13.82
C LEU A 142 -2.85 -15.67 14.31
N GLU A 143 -3.70 -16.30 13.50
CA GLU A 143 -5.09 -16.59 13.86
C GLU A 143 -5.24 -17.53 15.07
N LYS A 144 -4.20 -18.30 15.41
CA LYS A 144 -4.19 -19.14 16.62
C LYS A 144 -3.91 -18.33 17.89
N THR A 145 -3.15 -17.25 17.77
CA THR A 145 -2.68 -16.46 18.92
C THR A 145 -3.41 -15.13 19.08
N GLU A 146 -3.94 -14.57 17.98
CA GLU A 146 -4.65 -13.30 17.91
C GLU A 146 -6.12 -13.58 17.60
N THR A 147 -6.95 -13.73 18.63
CA THR A 147 -8.34 -14.26 18.49
C THR A 147 -9.44 -13.22 18.68
N SER A 148 -9.09 -11.94 18.87
CA SER A 148 -10.06 -10.85 19.02
C SER A 148 -10.89 -10.62 17.75
N ASP A 149 -12.03 -9.94 17.89
CA ASP A 149 -12.86 -9.54 16.74
C ASP A 149 -12.08 -8.70 15.72
N GLU A 150 -11.22 -7.81 16.22
CA GLU A 150 -10.35 -7.02 15.35
C GLU A 150 -9.33 -7.90 14.61
N ALA A 151 -8.75 -8.89 15.28
CA ALA A 151 -7.81 -9.81 14.64
C ALA A 151 -8.48 -10.62 13.53
N ARG A 152 -9.72 -11.10 13.74
CA ARG A 152 -10.51 -11.78 12.70
C ARG A 152 -10.77 -10.87 11.50
N ARG A 153 -11.10 -9.60 11.74
CA ARG A 153 -11.25 -8.58 10.70
C ARG A 153 -9.97 -8.35 9.91
N TYR A 154 -8.83 -8.25 10.59
CA TYR A 154 -7.53 -8.10 9.92
C TYR A 154 -7.15 -9.34 9.12
N ALA A 155 -7.49 -10.54 9.60
CA ALA A 155 -7.26 -11.78 8.89
C ALA A 155 -8.12 -11.90 7.61
N TYR A 156 -9.36 -11.41 7.64
CA TYR A 156 -10.20 -11.26 6.45
C TYR A 156 -9.56 -10.29 5.46
N ALA A 157 -9.15 -9.10 5.91
CA ALA A 157 -8.48 -8.11 5.07
C ALA A 157 -7.18 -8.65 4.43
N ALA A 158 -6.35 -9.38 5.19
CA ALA A 158 -5.11 -9.97 4.69
C ALA A 158 -5.35 -10.92 3.50
N ARG A 159 -6.41 -11.74 3.57
CA ARG A 159 -6.79 -12.67 2.50
C ARG A 159 -7.25 -11.97 1.22
N ALA A 160 -7.80 -10.76 1.30
CA ALA A 160 -8.15 -9.95 0.12
C ALA A 160 -6.91 -9.59 -0.72
N GLY A 161 -5.72 -9.62 -0.09
CA GLY A 161 -4.42 -9.42 -0.72
C GLY A 161 -3.99 -10.53 -1.68
N LEU A 162 -4.60 -11.72 -1.69
CA LEU A 162 -4.19 -12.78 -2.63
C LEU A 162 -4.48 -12.36 -4.08
N ALA A 163 -3.42 -12.40 -4.90
CA ALA A 163 -3.42 -11.99 -6.31
C ALA A 163 -3.97 -13.07 -7.26
N MET A 164 -5.14 -13.65 -6.94
CA MET A 164 -5.77 -14.70 -7.74
C MET A 164 -7.14 -14.23 -8.27
N PRO A 165 -7.48 -14.46 -9.55
CA PRO A 165 -8.77 -14.05 -10.13
C PRO A 165 -9.98 -14.54 -9.35
N GLU A 166 -9.98 -15.80 -8.93
CA GLU A 166 -11.03 -16.40 -8.11
C GLU A 166 -11.16 -15.75 -6.74
N ASN A 167 -10.03 -15.34 -6.14
CA ASN A 167 -10.05 -14.61 -4.88
C ASN A 167 -10.65 -13.21 -5.07
N LYS A 168 -10.30 -12.49 -6.14
CA LYS A 168 -10.90 -11.18 -6.45
C LYS A 168 -12.40 -11.30 -6.73
N ALA A 169 -12.83 -12.34 -7.44
CA ALA A 169 -14.25 -12.59 -7.68
C ALA A 169 -15.00 -12.86 -6.35
N LYS A 170 -14.43 -13.67 -5.46
CA LYS A 170 -15.01 -13.95 -4.14
C LYS A 170 -15.16 -12.67 -3.31
N TYR A 171 -14.10 -11.87 -3.17
CA TYR A 171 -14.14 -10.64 -2.37
C TYR A 171 -15.07 -9.60 -2.98
N TRP A 172 -15.13 -9.50 -4.32
CA TRP A 172 -16.11 -8.65 -4.97
C TRP A 172 -17.54 -9.03 -4.59
N ASN A 173 -17.88 -10.32 -4.64
CA ASN A 173 -19.18 -10.81 -4.19
C ASN A 173 -19.43 -10.49 -2.70
N ASP A 174 -18.40 -10.64 -1.85
CA ASP A 174 -18.51 -10.26 -0.45
C ASP A 174 -18.87 -8.78 -0.27
N PHE A 175 -18.29 -7.89 -1.10
CA PHE A 175 -18.48 -6.45 -0.98
C PHE A 175 -19.89 -5.99 -1.39
N VAL A 176 -20.45 -6.57 -2.46
CA VAL A 176 -21.69 -6.06 -3.07
C VAL A 176 -22.92 -6.92 -2.82
N SER A 177 -22.77 -8.18 -2.40
CA SER A 177 -23.89 -9.12 -2.28
C SER A 177 -23.96 -9.88 -0.97
N ASN A 178 -22.83 -10.14 -0.31
CA ASN A 178 -22.82 -10.91 0.94
C ASN A 178 -23.26 -10.05 2.14
N LYS A 179 -24.38 -10.40 2.75
CA LYS A 179 -24.94 -9.69 3.92
C LYS A 179 -24.35 -10.13 5.26
N ASP A 180 -23.59 -11.23 5.27
CA ASP A 180 -23.00 -11.80 6.49
C ASP A 180 -21.67 -11.14 6.85
N ILE A 181 -21.07 -10.37 5.93
CA ILE A 181 -19.84 -9.64 6.17
C ILE A 181 -20.17 -8.21 6.60
N SER A 182 -19.69 -7.83 7.79
CA SER A 182 -19.90 -6.47 8.29
C SER A 182 -19.21 -5.43 7.40
N GLU A 183 -19.80 -4.22 7.35
CA GLU A 183 -19.26 -3.08 6.60
C GLU A 183 -17.79 -2.81 6.97
N SER A 184 -17.45 -2.84 8.26
CA SER A 184 -16.09 -2.60 8.74
C SER A 184 -15.05 -3.64 8.27
N TRP A 185 -15.49 -4.86 7.95
CA TRP A 185 -14.64 -5.92 7.40
C TRP A 185 -14.40 -5.71 5.91
N ILE A 186 -15.46 -5.32 5.18
CA ILE A 186 -15.37 -4.93 3.77
C ILE A 186 -14.40 -3.75 3.62
N GLU A 187 -14.54 -2.71 4.44
CA GLU A 187 -13.67 -1.52 4.40
C GLU A 187 -12.20 -1.88 4.67
N ALA A 188 -11.93 -2.78 5.62
CA ALA A 188 -10.57 -3.24 5.90
C ALA A 188 -9.92 -3.98 4.72
N ALA A 189 -10.73 -4.64 3.88
CA ALA A 189 -10.28 -5.41 2.72
C ALA A 189 -10.08 -4.57 1.44
N PHE A 190 -10.54 -3.32 1.40
CA PHE A 190 -10.45 -2.47 0.22
C PHE A 190 -9.03 -2.26 -0.29
N VAL A 191 -8.09 -1.87 0.60
CA VAL A 191 -6.71 -1.57 0.21
C VAL A 191 -5.96 -2.83 -0.19
N PRO A 192 -6.02 -3.97 0.54
CA PRO A 192 -5.37 -5.20 0.10
C PRO A 192 -5.96 -5.74 -1.21
N PHE A 193 -7.27 -5.64 -1.40
CA PHE A 193 -7.92 -6.00 -2.66
C PHE A 193 -7.33 -5.20 -3.83
N ASN A 194 -7.29 -3.86 -3.68
CA ASN A 194 -6.85 -2.89 -4.68
C ASN A 194 -5.36 -2.49 -4.55
N ALA A 195 -4.49 -3.39 -4.08
CA ALA A 195 -3.06 -3.08 -4.06
C ALA A 195 -2.59 -2.70 -5.48
N THR A 196 -1.76 -1.66 -5.61
CA THR A 196 -1.33 -1.14 -6.93
C THR A 196 -0.56 -2.16 -7.76
N SER A 197 0.07 -3.15 -7.12
CA SER A 197 0.70 -4.30 -7.79
C SER A 197 -0.31 -5.27 -8.41
N HIS A 198 -1.59 -5.16 -8.08
CA HIS A 198 -2.69 -5.93 -8.65
C HIS A 198 -3.53 -5.11 -9.63
N ALA A 199 -3.08 -3.93 -10.06
CA ALA A 199 -3.86 -3.00 -10.86
C ALA A 199 -4.51 -3.67 -12.10
N ASP A 200 -3.78 -4.51 -12.82
CA ASP A 200 -4.31 -5.24 -13.99
C ASP A 200 -5.42 -6.23 -13.61
N LEU A 201 -5.25 -6.93 -12.49
CA LEU A 201 -6.21 -7.90 -11.99
C LEU A 201 -7.47 -7.21 -11.44
N THR A 202 -7.35 -6.01 -10.89
CA THR A 202 -8.48 -5.25 -10.34
C THR A 202 -9.11 -4.26 -11.32
N LEU A 203 -8.50 -4.02 -12.49
CA LEU A 203 -9.00 -3.09 -13.50
C LEU A 203 -10.46 -3.36 -13.92
N PRO A 204 -10.89 -4.62 -14.17
CA PRO A 204 -12.29 -4.90 -14.52
C PRO A 204 -13.30 -4.55 -13.41
N TYR A 205 -12.84 -4.40 -12.16
CA TYR A 205 -13.69 -4.02 -11.04
C TYR A 205 -13.80 -2.51 -10.86
N LEU A 206 -12.94 -1.70 -11.49
CA LEU A 206 -13.04 -0.23 -11.41
C LEU A 206 -14.37 0.26 -12.01
N GLU A 207 -14.70 -0.20 -13.22
CA GLU A 207 -15.97 0.17 -13.87
C GLU A 207 -17.18 -0.28 -13.04
N ARG A 208 -17.13 -1.52 -12.53
CA ARG A 208 -18.17 -2.06 -11.65
C ARG A 208 -18.30 -1.24 -10.37
N ALA A 209 -17.17 -0.82 -9.80
CA ALA A 209 -17.14 -0.02 -8.58
C ALA A 209 -17.76 1.36 -8.78
N LEU A 210 -17.57 1.99 -9.94
CA LEU A 210 -18.24 3.24 -10.30
C LEU A 210 -19.75 3.04 -10.47
N ALA A 211 -20.17 1.94 -11.11
CA ALA A 211 -21.58 1.61 -11.32
C ALA A 211 -22.35 1.33 -10.01
N GLU A 212 -21.67 0.85 -8.96
CA GLU A 212 -22.29 0.58 -7.67
C GLU A 212 -22.64 1.85 -6.86
N LEU A 213 -22.05 3.01 -7.19
CA LEU A 213 -22.15 4.22 -6.37
C LEU A 213 -23.59 4.66 -6.03
N PRO A 214 -24.58 4.64 -6.95
CA PRO A 214 -25.95 5.00 -6.61
C PRO A 214 -26.59 4.03 -5.60
N SER A 215 -26.26 2.74 -5.68
CA SER A 215 -26.71 1.73 -4.71
C SER A 215 -26.06 1.96 -3.34
N LEU A 216 -24.73 2.14 -3.33
CA LEU A 216 -23.96 2.40 -2.11
C LEU A 216 -24.43 3.68 -1.42
N LYS A 217 -24.70 4.75 -2.15
CA LYS A 217 -25.19 6.02 -1.58
C LYS A 217 -26.50 5.87 -0.83
N ARG A 218 -27.40 4.98 -1.29
CA ARG A 218 -28.68 4.74 -0.63
C ARG A 218 -28.57 3.82 0.59
N GLY A 219 -27.64 2.88 0.57
CA GLY A 219 -27.61 1.76 1.53
C GLY A 219 -26.41 1.71 2.47
N ARG A 220 -25.42 2.58 2.32
CA ARG A 220 -24.17 2.56 3.11
C ARG A 220 -23.90 3.89 3.78
N LYS A 221 -23.02 3.87 4.77
CA LYS A 221 -22.57 5.09 5.46
C LYS A 221 -21.77 5.98 4.51
N ILE A 222 -21.80 7.29 4.76
CA ILE A 222 -21.11 8.28 3.94
C ILE A 222 -19.60 8.02 3.80
N PHE A 223 -18.93 7.57 4.86
CA PHE A 223 -17.50 7.26 4.84
C PHE A 223 -17.14 6.03 4.00
N PHE A 224 -18.08 5.09 3.84
CA PHE A 224 -17.88 3.90 3.01
C PHE A 224 -17.61 4.28 1.55
N ILE A 225 -18.36 5.26 1.01
CA ILE A 225 -18.22 5.72 -0.37
C ILE A 225 -16.83 6.33 -0.61
N ASN A 226 -16.32 7.10 0.34
CA ASN A 226 -14.97 7.67 0.25
C ASN A 226 -13.90 6.58 0.31
N GLY A 227 -14.03 5.60 1.21
CA GLY A 227 -13.12 4.45 1.28
C GLY A 227 -13.16 3.60 0.00
N TRP A 228 -14.36 3.38 -0.55
CA TRP A 228 -14.59 2.65 -1.79
C TRP A 228 -13.87 3.31 -2.97
N LEU A 229 -14.17 4.58 -3.23
CA LEU A 229 -13.55 5.33 -4.33
C LEU A 229 -12.04 5.46 -4.14
N GLY A 230 -11.59 5.79 -2.93
CA GLY A 230 -10.17 5.92 -2.61
C GLY A 230 -9.38 4.64 -2.85
N ALA A 231 -9.99 3.47 -2.63
CA ALA A 231 -9.34 2.20 -2.90
C ALA A 231 -9.41 1.78 -4.37
N PHE A 232 -10.59 1.83 -5.01
CA PHE A 232 -10.74 1.36 -6.40
C PHE A 232 -10.05 2.27 -7.41
N ILE A 233 -10.12 3.61 -7.23
CA ILE A 233 -9.37 4.56 -8.07
C ILE A 233 -7.90 4.60 -7.64
N GLY A 234 -7.62 4.65 -6.33
CA GLY A 234 -6.24 4.69 -5.82
C GLY A 234 -5.43 3.42 -6.11
N GLY A 235 -6.07 2.27 -6.31
CA GLY A 235 -5.39 1.05 -6.76
C GLY A 235 -4.87 1.11 -8.19
N GLN A 236 -5.21 2.17 -8.95
CA GLN A 236 -4.96 2.27 -10.38
C GLN A 236 -4.01 3.42 -10.71
N ARG A 237 -3.22 3.24 -11.78
CA ARG A 237 -2.25 4.26 -12.26
C ARG A 237 -2.09 4.29 -13.78
N SER A 238 -2.93 3.58 -14.52
CA SER A 238 -2.82 3.41 -15.97
C SER A 238 -3.71 4.37 -16.74
N GLU A 239 -3.34 4.64 -18.00
CA GLU A 239 -4.18 5.40 -18.94
C GLU A 239 -5.53 4.71 -19.19
N ALA A 240 -5.55 3.38 -19.24
CA ALA A 240 -6.78 2.59 -19.39
C ALA A 240 -7.75 2.80 -18.22
N ALA A 241 -7.26 2.83 -16.98
CA ALA A 241 -8.08 3.12 -15.81
C ALA A 241 -8.62 4.55 -15.82
N LEU A 242 -7.80 5.53 -16.19
CA LEU A 242 -8.25 6.92 -16.35
C LEU A 242 -9.32 7.05 -17.43
N ALA A 243 -9.19 6.32 -18.54
CA ALA A 243 -10.20 6.28 -19.60
C ALA A 243 -11.53 5.70 -19.11
N ILE A 244 -11.52 4.66 -18.28
CA ILE A 244 -12.74 4.10 -17.65
C ILE A 244 -13.45 5.17 -16.80
N ILE A 245 -12.70 5.89 -15.96
CA ILE A 245 -13.27 6.96 -15.10
C ILE A 245 -13.89 8.07 -15.96
N ASN A 246 -13.15 8.55 -16.95
CA ASN A 246 -13.62 9.62 -17.84
C ASN A 246 -14.85 9.20 -18.64
N LYS A 247 -14.85 7.97 -19.17
CA LYS A 247 -16.00 7.41 -19.87
C LYS A 247 -17.22 7.33 -18.96
N PHE A 248 -17.08 6.81 -17.74
CA PHE A 248 -18.18 6.73 -16.78
C PHE A 248 -18.78 8.12 -16.50
N LEU A 249 -17.94 9.14 -16.28
CA LEU A 249 -18.40 10.51 -16.03
C LEU A 249 -19.07 11.17 -17.25
N ALA A 250 -18.70 10.78 -18.46
CA ALA A 250 -19.28 11.26 -19.71
C ALA A 250 -20.62 10.58 -20.02
N ASP A 251 -20.70 9.27 -19.82
CA ASP A 251 -21.91 8.47 -20.05
C ASP A 251 -23.01 8.75 -19.01
N ASN A 252 -22.65 9.32 -17.85
CA ASN A 252 -23.57 9.63 -16.76
C ASN A 252 -23.65 11.16 -16.48
N PRO A 253 -24.15 11.97 -17.42
CA PRO A 253 -24.22 13.43 -17.24
C PRO A 253 -25.15 13.86 -16.10
N ASN A 254 -26.14 13.02 -15.78
CA ASN A 254 -27.11 13.25 -14.70
C ASN A 254 -26.73 12.53 -13.39
N LEU A 255 -25.49 12.05 -13.24
CA LEU A 255 -25.01 11.49 -11.98
C LEU A 255 -25.19 12.51 -10.86
N ASP A 256 -25.62 12.03 -9.70
CA ASP A 256 -25.72 12.85 -8.48
C ASP A 256 -24.45 13.70 -8.27
N LYS A 257 -24.64 14.99 -7.99
CA LYS A 257 -23.55 15.98 -7.93
C LYS A 257 -22.49 15.62 -6.89
N ASP A 258 -22.89 15.09 -5.74
CA ASP A 258 -21.96 14.69 -4.68
C ASP A 258 -21.14 13.46 -5.10
N LEU A 259 -21.76 12.46 -5.73
CA LEU A 259 -21.01 11.32 -6.29
C LEU A 259 -20.02 11.77 -7.37
N ARG A 260 -20.44 12.67 -8.27
CA ARG A 260 -19.56 13.22 -9.31
C ARG A 260 -18.33 13.91 -8.69
N LEU A 261 -18.54 14.74 -7.68
CA LEU A 261 -17.43 15.44 -6.99
C LEU A 261 -16.47 14.46 -6.31
N LYS A 262 -17.00 13.42 -5.65
CA LYS A 262 -16.16 12.39 -5.02
C LYS A 262 -15.32 11.61 -6.01
N ILE A 263 -15.85 11.31 -7.20
CA ILE A 263 -15.08 10.66 -8.26
C ILE A 263 -13.94 11.58 -8.70
N LEU A 264 -14.24 12.86 -9.00
CA LEU A 264 -13.22 13.82 -9.43
C LEU A 264 -12.13 14.02 -8.38
N GLU A 265 -12.49 14.14 -7.10
CA GLU A 265 -11.53 14.26 -5.99
C GLU A 265 -10.56 13.06 -5.93
N ASN A 266 -11.09 11.84 -6.05
CA ASN A 266 -10.25 10.63 -6.05
C ASN A 266 -9.46 10.45 -7.36
N SER A 267 -9.84 11.13 -8.45
CA SER A 267 -9.20 11.02 -9.76
C SER A 267 -7.93 11.85 -9.90
N ASP A 268 -7.74 12.89 -9.08
CA ASP A 268 -6.59 13.79 -9.17
C ASP A 268 -5.23 13.06 -9.10
N LEU A 269 -5.11 12.01 -8.29
CA LEU A 269 -3.87 11.24 -8.20
C LEU A 269 -3.57 10.44 -9.47
N ILE A 270 -4.57 9.77 -10.06
CA ILE A 270 -4.39 8.98 -11.28
C ILE A 270 -4.16 9.88 -12.50
N GLU A 271 -4.83 11.04 -12.58
CA GLU A 271 -4.57 12.05 -13.61
C GLU A 271 -3.12 12.52 -13.59
N ARG A 272 -2.60 12.85 -12.38
CA ARG A 272 -1.19 13.22 -12.20
C ARG A 272 -0.26 12.05 -12.53
N ALA A 273 -0.59 10.83 -12.11
CA ALA A 273 0.21 9.65 -12.39
C ALA A 273 0.37 9.41 -13.89
N VAL A 274 -0.73 9.40 -14.64
CA VAL A 274 -0.75 9.25 -16.10
C VAL A 274 0.08 10.35 -16.78
N LYS A 275 -0.13 11.62 -16.40
CA LYS A 275 0.60 12.76 -16.97
C LYS A 275 2.11 12.66 -16.74
N ILE A 276 2.52 12.32 -15.51
CA ILE A 276 3.94 12.21 -15.15
C ILE A 276 4.57 11.02 -15.86
N GLN A 277 3.95 9.85 -15.81
CA GLN A 277 4.47 8.66 -16.48
C GLN A 277 4.57 8.86 -17.99
N GLY A 278 3.56 9.44 -18.64
CA GLY A 278 3.59 9.73 -20.07
C GLY A 278 4.73 10.68 -20.47
N LYS A 279 5.07 11.65 -19.61
CA LYS A 279 6.20 12.57 -19.84
C LYS A 279 7.56 11.87 -19.74
N PHE A 280 7.71 10.92 -18.82
CA PHE A 280 9.00 10.28 -18.50
C PHE A 280 9.17 8.85 -19.05
N LYS A 281 8.17 8.27 -19.72
CA LYS A 281 8.29 7.00 -20.47
C LYS A 281 9.04 7.15 -21.80
N ASN A 282 9.14 8.37 -22.33
CA ASN A 282 9.66 8.67 -23.67
C ASN A 282 11.03 9.36 -23.67
N GLY A 283 11.77 9.35 -22.56
CA GLY A 283 13.11 9.94 -22.43
C GLY A 283 14.04 9.04 -21.64
#